data_AF-A0A4Y3KJL5-F1
#
_entry.id   AF-A0A4Y3KJL5-F1
#
_cell.length_a   1.000
_cell.length_b   1.000
_cell.length_c   1.000
_cell.angle_alpha   90.00
_cell.angle_beta   90.00
_cell.angle_gamma   90.00
#
_symmetry.space_group_name_H-M   'P 1'
#
loop_
_entity.id
_entity.type
_entity.pdbx_description
1 polymer ?
#
loop_
_entity_poly.entity_id
_entity_poly.type
_entity_poly.pdbx_seq_one_letter_code
_entity_poly.pdbx_strand_id
1 'polypeptide(L)'
;MVKPVQTRASVSVASTLLSEARMLELAEKASTATDDASGRFRVEGRTPHTTTFSLRDHLDGSEVLRFETKTDRAVGRTTARTAITFFRTKEGGLAGLVPEAKRKLLGFRAYTDFMDWYVLSIVREDPNAIVTVVDGKD
;
A
#
# COMPACT_ATOMS: atom_id res chain seq x y z
N MET A 1 -20.98 8.85 -0.67
CA MET A 1 -19.84 9.50 0.00
C MET A 1 -18.64 9.40 -0.93
N VAL A 2 -18.02 10.51 -1.30
CA VAL A 2 -16.98 10.54 -2.35
C VAL A 2 -15.62 10.46 -1.66
N LYS A 3 -14.98 9.28 -1.72
CA LYS A 3 -13.66 9.09 -1.13
C LYS A 3 -12.59 9.88 -1.89
N PRO A 4 -11.50 10.32 -1.23
CA PRO A 4 -10.36 10.93 -1.91
C PRO A 4 -9.81 10.05 -3.04
N VAL A 5 -9.38 10.66 -4.15
CA VAL A 5 -8.82 9.94 -5.32
C VAL A 5 -7.66 9.02 -4.93
N GLN A 6 -6.83 9.48 -4.00
CA GLN A 6 -5.68 8.75 -3.45
C GLN A 6 -6.04 7.39 -2.82
N THR A 7 -7.30 7.17 -2.42
CA THR A 7 -7.75 5.86 -1.90
C THR A 7 -7.76 4.76 -2.95
N ARG A 8 -7.71 5.13 -4.24
CA ARG A 8 -7.65 4.21 -5.38
C ARG A 8 -6.22 3.77 -5.70
N ALA A 9 -5.22 4.40 -5.08
CA ALA A 9 -3.84 4.04 -5.29
C ALA A 9 -3.63 2.57 -4.91
N SER A 10 -3.00 1.81 -5.81
CA SER A 10 -2.78 0.38 -5.64
C SER A 10 -1.72 -0.13 -6.60
N VAL A 11 -1.09 -1.24 -6.20
CA VAL A 11 -0.22 -2.05 -7.04
C VAL A 11 -0.95 -3.38 -7.27
N SER A 12 -0.98 -3.83 -8.51
CA SER A 12 -1.39 -5.17 -8.89
C SER A 12 -0.25 -5.83 -9.64
N VAL A 13 0.14 -7.03 -9.23
CA VAL A 13 1.23 -7.78 -9.87
C VAL A 13 0.75 -9.18 -10.20
N ALA A 14 1.22 -9.72 -11.32
CA ALA A 14 1.09 -11.13 -11.66
C ALA A 14 2.46 -11.71 -12.01
N SER A 15 2.86 -12.78 -11.35
CA SER A 15 4.13 -13.48 -11.54
C SER A 15 3.87 -14.97 -11.80
N THR A 16 4.68 -15.56 -12.67
CA THR A 16 4.69 -17.03 -12.88
C THR A 16 5.72 -17.73 -12.01
N LEU A 17 6.66 -16.99 -11.41
CA LEU A 17 7.79 -17.56 -10.66
C LEU A 17 7.59 -17.47 -9.14
N LEU A 18 7.00 -16.38 -8.65
CA LEU A 18 6.88 -16.13 -7.22
C LEU A 18 5.68 -16.89 -6.63
N SER A 19 5.87 -17.45 -5.43
CA SER A 19 4.79 -18.00 -4.62
C SER A 19 4.03 -16.89 -3.88
N GLU A 20 2.82 -17.20 -3.41
CA GLU A 20 2.03 -16.28 -2.57
C GLU A 20 2.81 -15.85 -1.32
N ALA A 21 3.40 -16.82 -0.62
CA ALA A 21 4.22 -16.56 0.56
C ALA A 21 5.38 -15.61 0.25
N ARG A 22 6.06 -15.78 -0.90
CA ARG A 22 7.15 -14.89 -1.30
C ARG A 22 6.66 -13.49 -1.61
N MET A 23 5.52 -13.36 -2.31
CA MET A 23 4.93 -12.05 -2.56
C MET A 23 4.58 -11.30 -1.28
N LEU A 24 4.08 -11.99 -0.25
CA LEU A 24 3.80 -11.39 1.06
C LEU A 24 5.08 -11.03 1.82
N GLU A 25 6.12 -11.87 1.76
CA GLU A 25 7.44 -11.53 2.34
C GLU A 25 8.07 -10.29 1.69
N LEU A 26 7.96 -10.15 0.37
CA LEU A 26 8.46 -8.97 -0.35
C LEU A 26 7.69 -7.72 0.06
N ALA A 27 6.38 -7.83 0.30
CA ALA A 27 5.59 -6.72 0.82
C ALA A 27 6.06 -6.32 2.23
N GLU A 28 6.31 -7.29 3.12
CA GLU A 28 6.83 -6.99 4.45
C GLU A 28 8.21 -6.32 4.39
N LYS A 29 9.11 -6.80 3.52
CA LYS A 29 10.41 -6.15 3.30
C LYS A 29 10.26 -4.71 2.78
N ALA A 30 9.39 -4.48 1.81
CA ALA A 30 9.10 -3.14 1.29
C ALA A 30 8.57 -2.19 2.39
N SER A 31 7.76 -2.71 3.31
CA SER A 31 7.26 -1.93 4.46
C SER A 31 8.39 -1.50 5.41
N THR A 32 9.44 -2.31 5.56
CA THR A 32 10.60 -1.97 6.41
C THR A 32 11.60 -1.03 5.73
N ALA A 33 11.64 -1.02 4.39
CA ALA A 33 12.48 -0.13 3.59
C ALA A 33 11.94 1.30 3.52
N THR A 34 10.68 1.49 3.92
CA THR A 34 10.03 2.80 3.94
C THR A 34 10.06 3.38 5.35
N ASP A 35 10.88 4.41 5.55
CA ASP A 35 10.89 5.22 6.76
C ASP A 35 10.48 6.64 6.36
N ASP A 36 9.30 7.07 6.78
CA ASP A 36 8.76 8.39 6.45
C ASP A 36 8.71 9.26 7.71
N ALA A 37 8.88 10.57 7.55
CA ALA A 37 8.79 11.53 8.64
C ALA A 37 7.40 11.51 9.33
N SER A 38 6.38 11.00 8.62
CA SER A 38 5.00 10.89 9.11
C SER A 38 4.75 9.66 9.98
N GLY A 39 5.59 8.63 9.93
CA GLY A 39 5.22 7.33 10.48
C GLY A 39 6.12 6.18 10.05
N ARG A 40 6.04 5.07 10.80
CA ARG A 40 6.63 3.78 10.39
C ARG A 40 5.53 2.76 10.15
N PHE A 41 5.65 1.98 9.08
CA PHE A 41 4.75 0.86 8.87
C PHE A 41 4.95 -0.22 9.92
N ARG A 42 3.83 -0.85 10.32
CA ARG A 42 3.78 -2.03 11.17
C ARG A 42 2.97 -3.12 10.49
N VAL A 43 3.41 -4.36 10.67
CA VAL A 43 2.62 -5.54 10.28
C VAL A 43 1.63 -5.83 11.42
N GLU A 44 0.35 -5.68 11.15
CA GLU A 44 -0.73 -5.90 12.14
C GLU A 44 -1.22 -7.34 12.13
N GLY A 45 -1.10 -8.03 10.99
CA GLY A 45 -1.51 -9.42 10.87
C GLY A 45 -1.07 -10.06 9.56
N ARG A 46 -0.80 -11.37 9.62
CA ARG A 46 -0.44 -12.19 8.46
C ARG A 46 -1.31 -13.44 8.42
N THR A 47 -1.86 -13.70 7.25
CA THR A 47 -2.56 -14.93 6.88
C THR A 47 -1.85 -15.55 5.67
N PRO A 48 -2.21 -16.76 5.22
CA PRO A 48 -1.61 -17.37 4.04
C PRO A 48 -1.73 -16.53 2.76
N HIS A 49 -2.77 -15.70 2.65
CA HIS A 49 -3.12 -14.96 1.44
C HIS A 49 -3.16 -13.43 1.64
N THR A 50 -2.81 -12.94 2.83
CA THR A 50 -2.93 -11.51 3.13
C THR A 50 -1.96 -11.08 4.22
N THR A 51 -1.30 -9.95 4.00
CA THR A 51 -0.61 -9.20 5.07
C THR A 51 -1.28 -7.84 5.24
N THR A 52 -1.60 -7.48 6.47
CA THR A 52 -2.19 -6.18 6.84
C THR A 52 -1.14 -5.28 7.44
N PHE A 53 -1.09 -4.04 6.95
CA PHE A 53 -0.14 -3.02 7.36
C PHE A 53 -0.86 -1.80 7.91
N SER A 54 -0.34 -1.23 8.99
CA SER A 54 -0.75 0.08 9.50
C SER A 54 0.43 1.05 9.48
N LEU A 55 0.14 2.31 9.19
CA LEU A 55 1.04 3.44 9.42
C LEU A 55 0.53 4.18 10.64
N ARG A 56 1.41 4.40 11.61
CA ARG A 56 1.10 5.14 12.83
C ARG A 56 1.97 6.38 12.93
N ASP A 57 1.35 7.48 13.35
CA ASP A 57 2.03 8.74 13.61
C ASP A 57 3.06 8.57 14.74
N HIS A 58 4.22 9.22 14.60
CA HIS A 58 5.30 9.13 15.60
C HIS A 58 5.00 9.92 16.88
N LEU A 59 4.20 10.98 16.80
CA LEU A 59 3.92 11.88 17.91
C LEU A 59 2.87 11.31 18.86
N ASP A 60 1.74 10.85 18.32
CA ASP A 60 0.59 10.40 19.12
C ASP A 60 0.31 8.89 19.01
N GLY A 61 1.02 8.17 18.14
CA GLY A 61 0.86 6.72 17.94
C GLY A 61 -0.45 6.32 17.25
N SER A 62 -1.23 7.30 16.79
CA SER A 62 -2.53 7.05 16.17
C SER A 62 -2.38 6.51 14.75
N GLU A 63 -3.30 5.62 14.36
CA GLU A 63 -3.30 5.06 13.01
C GLU A 63 -3.73 6.11 11.98
N VAL A 64 -2.87 6.37 11.01
CA VAL A 64 -3.11 7.36 9.94
C VAL A 64 -3.52 6.71 8.62
N LEU A 65 -3.05 5.49 8.37
CA LEU A 65 -3.35 4.75 7.14
C LEU A 65 -3.25 3.25 7.41
N ARG A 66 -4.16 2.47 6.85
CA ARG A 66 -4.11 1.00 6.85
C ARG A 66 -4.32 0.51 5.43
N PHE A 67 -3.55 -0.49 5.06
CA PHE A 67 -3.71 -1.17 3.79
C PHE A 67 -3.41 -2.64 3.94
N GLU A 68 -3.83 -3.42 2.95
CA GLU A 68 -3.56 -4.84 2.87
C GLU A 68 -2.86 -5.16 1.55
N THR A 69 -2.01 -6.18 1.57
CA THR A 69 -1.53 -6.88 0.37
C THR A 69 -2.19 -8.24 0.35
N LYS A 70 -3.04 -8.49 -0.64
CA LYS A 70 -3.73 -9.77 -0.83
C LYS A 70 -3.09 -10.52 -1.98
N THR A 71 -2.88 -11.82 -1.80
CA THR A 71 -2.44 -12.71 -2.87
C THR A 71 -3.54 -13.69 -3.25
N ASP A 72 -3.46 -14.13 -4.49
CA ASP A 72 -4.27 -15.23 -5.00
C ASP A 72 -3.45 -16.01 -6.04
N ARG A 73 -3.70 -17.31 -6.16
CA ARG A 73 -3.02 -18.16 -7.14
C ARG A 73 -4.04 -18.82 -8.05
N ALA A 74 -4.03 -18.41 -9.32
CA ALA A 74 -4.92 -18.94 -10.34
C ALA A 74 -4.17 -19.16 -11.66
N VAL A 75 -4.51 -20.25 -12.36
CA VAL A 75 -4.00 -20.56 -13.72
C VAL A 75 -2.45 -20.50 -13.81
N GLY A 76 -1.77 -21.04 -12.80
CA GLY A 76 -0.30 -21.09 -12.75
C GLY A 76 0.40 -19.74 -12.50
N ARG A 77 -0.36 -18.67 -12.21
CA ARG A 77 0.17 -17.35 -11.83
C ARG A 77 -0.22 -17.02 -10.40
N THR A 78 0.72 -16.44 -9.69
CA THR A 78 0.45 -15.79 -8.42
C THR A 78 0.17 -14.32 -8.71
N THR A 79 -0.94 -13.82 -8.20
CA THR A 79 -1.28 -12.40 -8.24
C THR A 79 -1.17 -11.80 -6.84
N ALA A 80 -0.77 -10.54 -6.76
CA ALA A 80 -0.81 -9.75 -5.55
C ALA A 80 -1.46 -8.40 -5.83
N ARG A 81 -2.30 -7.92 -4.91
CA ARG A 81 -2.93 -6.61 -4.99
C ARG A 81 -2.88 -5.89 -3.67
N THR A 82 -2.53 -4.61 -3.71
CA THR A 82 -2.60 -3.73 -2.55
C THR A 82 -3.91 -2.95 -2.53
N ALA A 83 -4.46 -2.70 -1.34
CA ALA A 83 -5.67 -1.90 -1.18
C ALA A 83 -5.66 -1.12 0.15
N ILE A 84 -5.92 0.19 0.09
CA ILE A 84 -6.11 1.02 1.28
C ILE A 84 -7.47 0.69 1.91
N THR A 85 -7.46 0.27 3.18
CA THR A 85 -8.66 -0.16 3.92
C THR A 85 -9.10 0.89 4.94
N PHE A 86 -8.16 1.68 5.48
CA PHE A 86 -8.44 2.80 6.37
C PHE A 86 -7.50 3.97 6.06
N PHE A 87 -7.99 5.20 6.25
CA PHE A 87 -7.19 6.40 6.04
C PHE A 87 -7.71 7.57 6.86
N ARG A 88 -6.81 8.46 7.24
CA ARG A 88 -7.10 9.82 7.73
C ARG A 88 -6.70 10.84 6.67
N THR A 89 -7.43 11.94 6.60
CA THR A 89 -7.12 13.07 5.72
C THR A 89 -6.44 14.18 6.49
N LYS A 90 -5.61 14.98 5.82
CA LYS A 90 -5.02 16.18 6.41
C LYS A 90 -6.13 17.19 6.74
N GLU A 91 -6.34 17.44 8.03
CA GLU A 91 -7.23 18.49 8.50
C GLU A 91 -6.45 19.81 8.60
N GLY A 92 -7.04 20.89 8.11
CA GLY A 92 -6.49 22.24 8.17
C GLY A 92 -7.63 23.25 8.18
N GLY A 93 -7.37 24.51 8.53
CA GLY A 93 -8.41 25.53 8.68
C GLY A 93 -9.32 25.74 7.46
N LEU A 94 -8.87 25.35 6.27
CA LEU A 94 -9.64 25.38 5.01
C LEU A 94 -10.17 24.00 4.56
N ALA A 95 -9.94 22.92 5.31
CA ALA A 95 -10.35 21.55 4.93
C ALA A 95 -11.87 21.38 4.80
N GLY A 96 -12.65 22.25 5.47
CA GLY A 96 -14.10 22.35 5.28
C GLY A 96 -14.52 22.87 3.90
N LEU A 97 -13.64 23.58 3.19
CA LEU A 97 -13.89 24.16 1.86
C LEU A 97 -13.33 23.32 0.71
N VAL A 98 -12.47 22.33 1.00
CA VAL A 98 -11.91 21.42 -0.01
C VAL A 98 -12.85 20.24 -0.22
N PRO A 99 -13.31 19.97 -1.46
CA PRO A 99 -14.12 18.81 -1.77
C PRO A 99 -13.44 17.52 -1.27
N GLU A 100 -14.23 16.59 -0.71
CA GLU A 100 -13.73 15.35 -0.12
C GLU A 100 -12.79 14.57 -1.08
N ALA A 101 -13.13 14.56 -2.38
CA ALA A 101 -12.33 13.95 -3.45
C ALA A 101 -10.89 14.50 -3.55
N LYS A 102 -10.69 15.77 -3.22
CA LYS A 102 -9.40 16.49 -3.33
C LYS A 102 -8.60 16.53 -2.04
N ARG A 103 -9.14 15.98 -0.94
CA ARG A 103 -8.43 15.93 0.34
C ARG A 103 -7.22 15.00 0.23
N LYS A 104 -6.12 15.39 0.86
CA LYS A 104 -4.89 14.59 0.89
C LYS A 104 -4.92 13.62 2.05
N LEU A 105 -4.55 12.36 1.78
CA LEU A 105 -4.36 11.32 2.78
C LEU A 105 -3.09 11.59 3.58
N LEU A 106 -3.15 11.42 4.90
CA LEU A 106 -1.97 11.38 5.76
C LEU A 106 -1.18 10.10 5.46
N GLY A 107 0.14 10.20 5.39
CA GLY A 107 1.01 9.05 5.13
C GLY A 107 0.95 8.50 3.70
N PHE A 108 0.32 9.21 2.76
CA PHE A 108 0.22 8.77 1.37
C PHE A 108 1.59 8.63 0.69
N ARG A 109 2.55 9.48 1.06
CA ARG A 109 3.93 9.39 0.56
C ARG A 109 4.60 8.08 0.98
N ALA A 110 4.52 7.72 2.25
CA ALA A 110 4.99 6.42 2.73
C ALA A 110 4.32 5.28 1.95
N TYR A 111 3.02 5.39 1.66
CA TYR A 111 2.33 4.37 0.86
C TYR A 111 2.86 4.28 -0.59
N THR A 112 3.15 5.40 -1.25
CA THR A 112 3.75 5.38 -2.60
C THR A 112 5.17 4.82 -2.58
N ASP A 113 5.98 5.17 -1.58
CA ASP A 113 7.34 4.66 -1.44
C ASP A 113 7.32 3.13 -1.19
N PHE A 114 6.36 2.65 -0.39
CA PHE A 114 6.10 1.22 -0.22
C PHE A 114 5.76 0.54 -1.56
N MET A 115 4.87 1.14 -2.36
CA MET A 115 4.48 0.60 -3.67
C MET A 115 5.69 0.47 -4.60
N ASP A 116 6.56 1.48 -4.64
CA ASP A 116 7.77 1.49 -5.46
C ASP A 116 8.76 0.41 -5.01
N TRP A 117 9.04 0.32 -3.71
CA TRP A 117 9.91 -0.73 -3.16
C TRP A 117 9.36 -2.14 -3.39
N TYR A 118 8.04 -2.30 -3.30
CA TYR A 118 7.40 -3.59 -3.52
C TYR A 118 7.52 -4.04 -4.98
N VAL A 119 7.22 -3.14 -5.92
CA VAL A 119 7.38 -3.40 -7.36
C VAL A 119 8.83 -3.70 -7.70
N LEU A 120 9.78 -2.87 -7.22
CA LEU A 120 11.21 -3.08 -7.45
C LEU A 120 11.67 -4.45 -6.97
N SER A 121 11.22 -4.86 -5.78
CA SER A 121 11.58 -6.15 -5.18
C SER A 121 11.04 -7.32 -5.98
N ILE A 122 9.82 -7.21 -6.52
CA ILE A 122 9.24 -8.26 -7.38
C ILE A 122 9.97 -8.33 -8.71
N VAL A 123 10.14 -7.21 -9.40
CA VAL A 123 10.78 -7.17 -10.74
C VAL A 123 12.23 -7.67 -10.68
N ARG A 124 12.91 -7.49 -9.54
CA ARG A 124 14.25 -8.04 -9.32
C ARG A 124 14.28 -9.58 -9.27
N GLU A 125 13.23 -10.22 -8.77
CA GLU A 125 13.14 -11.69 -8.67
C GLU A 125 12.43 -12.34 -9.86
N ASP A 126 11.46 -11.64 -10.45
CA ASP A 126 10.77 -12.02 -11.69
C ASP A 126 10.70 -10.81 -12.64
N PRO A 127 11.70 -10.64 -13.52
CA PRO A 127 11.71 -9.54 -14.50
C PRO A 127 10.55 -9.56 -15.50
N ASN A 128 9.86 -10.70 -15.64
CA ASN A 128 8.71 -10.87 -16.53
C ASN A 128 7.37 -10.67 -15.81
N ALA A 129 7.38 -10.28 -14.53
CA ALA A 129 6.16 -10.01 -13.79
C ALA A 129 5.37 -8.87 -14.45
N ILE A 130 4.05 -9.06 -14.59
CA ILE A 130 3.14 -8.05 -15.11
C ILE A 130 2.75 -7.15 -13.94
N VAL A 131 3.14 -5.88 -13.99
CA VAL A 131 2.88 -4.90 -12.94
C VAL A 131 1.92 -3.82 -13.47
N THR A 132 0.91 -3.49 -12.67
CA THR A 132 0.01 -2.37 -12.89
C THR A 132 0.01 -1.50 -11.63
N VAL A 133 0.38 -0.24 -11.78
CA VAL A 133 0.38 0.75 -10.69
C VAL A 133 -0.70 1.79 -10.97
N VAL A 134 -1.55 2.03 -9.97
CA VAL A 134 -2.48 3.16 -9.92
C VAL A 134 -1.94 4.11 -8.87
N ASP A 135 -1.54 5.31 -9.28
CA ASP A 135 -0.82 6.26 -8.41
C ASP A 135 -1.73 7.20 -7.61
N GLY A 136 -3.04 7.21 -7.90
CA GLY A 136 -4.03 8.01 -7.20
C GLY A 136 -3.81 9.53 -7.29
N LYS A 137 -3.12 10.02 -8.34
CA LYS A 137 -2.81 11.44 -8.51
C LYS A 137 -3.84 12.23 -9.33
N ASP A 138 -4.68 11.56 -10.13
CA ASP A 138 -5.68 12.17 -11.03
C ASP A 138 -7.14 11.74 -10.75
#